data_AF-A0A522BI43-F1
#
_entry.id   AF-A0A522BI43-F1
#
_cell.length_a   1.000
_cell.length_b   1.000
_cell.length_c   1.000
_cell.angle_alpha   90.00
_cell.angle_beta   90.00
_cell.angle_gamma   90.00
#
_symmetry.space_group_name_H-M   'P 1'
#
loop_
_entity.id
_entity.type
_entity.pdbx_description
1 polymer ?
#
loop_
_entity_poly.entity_id
_entity_poly.type
_entity_poly.pdbx_seq_one_letter_code
_entity_poly.pdbx_strand_id
1 'polypeptide(L)'
;MTGIKTNSGASLNKKWKVGAKHALYHKEGKWFMPLELFPGAYFDQFGYVLFQKKEDYLNCKQLSIRERVNVRGGISGLPSYKTFN
;
A
#
# COMPACT_ATOMS: atom_id res chain seq x y z
N MET A 1 -17.84 -18.83 -13.15
CA MET A 1 -17.14 -17.57 -13.49
C MET A 1 -16.30 -17.13 -12.29
N THR A 2 -15.05 -17.57 -12.19
CA THR A 2 -14.15 -17.12 -11.10
C THR A 2 -13.24 -16.03 -11.63
N GLY A 3 -13.70 -14.79 -11.60
CA GLY A 3 -12.84 -13.63 -11.84
C GLY A 3 -11.81 -13.55 -10.73
N ILE A 4 -10.64 -14.16 -10.93
CA ILE A 4 -9.51 -14.02 -10.01
C ILE A 4 -9.16 -12.53 -10.01
N LYS A 5 -9.36 -11.84 -8.88
CA LYS A 5 -8.83 -10.48 -8.69
C LYS A 5 -7.30 -10.58 -8.67
N THR A 6 -6.69 -10.48 -9.85
CA THR A 6 -5.24 -10.60 -10.06
C THR A 6 -4.46 -9.43 -9.46
N ASN A 7 -5.11 -8.29 -9.25
CA ASN A 7 -4.51 -7.08 -8.68
C ASN A 7 -4.96 -6.85 -7.23
N SER A 8 -4.79 -7.85 -6.37
CA SER A 8 -4.98 -7.66 -4.93
C SER A 8 -3.63 -7.36 -4.25
N GLY A 9 -3.64 -6.51 -3.22
CA GLY A 9 -2.44 -6.23 -2.43
C GLY A 9 -1.83 -7.51 -1.85
N ALA A 10 -2.66 -8.47 -1.44
CA ALA A 10 -2.22 -9.77 -0.94
C ALA A 10 -1.47 -10.60 -2.00
N SER A 11 -1.93 -10.61 -3.25
CA SER A 11 -1.24 -11.30 -4.35
C SER A 11 0.13 -10.69 -4.62
N LEU A 12 0.22 -9.36 -4.68
CA LEU A 12 1.49 -8.65 -4.90
C LEU A 12 2.45 -8.82 -3.72
N ASN A 13 1.95 -8.75 -2.49
CA ASN A 13 2.74 -9.01 -1.28
C ASN A 13 3.40 -10.40 -1.31
N LYS A 14 2.68 -11.43 -1.77
CA LYS A 14 3.23 -12.79 -1.94
C LYS A 14 4.24 -12.85 -3.09
N LYS A 15 3.87 -12.33 -4.28
CA LYS A 15 4.72 -12.35 -5.49
C LYS A 15 6.08 -11.72 -5.23
N TRP A 16 6.09 -10.57 -4.55
CA TRP A 16 7.27 -9.76 -4.30
C TRP A 16 7.92 -9.99 -2.93
N LYS A 17 7.41 -10.95 -2.14
CA LYS A 17 7.91 -11.31 -0.80
C LYS A 17 8.08 -10.09 0.11
N VAL A 18 7.13 -9.15 0.07
CA VAL A 18 7.21 -7.87 0.83
C VAL A 18 7.06 -8.09 2.34
N GLY A 19 6.35 -9.15 2.75
CA GLY A 19 6.21 -9.52 4.16
C GLY A 19 5.23 -8.66 4.95
N ALA A 20 4.32 -7.94 4.27
CA ALA A 20 3.29 -7.17 4.94
C ALA A 20 2.22 -8.08 5.56
N LYS A 21 1.78 -7.77 6.77
CA LYS A 21 0.63 -8.42 7.44
C LYS A 21 -0.70 -7.89 6.92
N HIS A 22 -0.73 -6.65 6.45
CA HIS A 22 -1.88 -6.03 5.78
C HIS A 22 -1.40 -5.42 4.46
N ALA A 23 -1.97 -5.85 3.34
CA ALA A 23 -1.58 -5.41 2.01
C ALA A 23 -2.80 -4.96 1.21
N LEU A 24 -2.81 -3.68 0.82
CA LEU A 24 -3.90 -3.07 0.05
C LEU A 24 -3.36 -2.60 -1.32
N TYR A 25 -4.21 -2.67 -2.35
CA TYR A 25 -3.85 -2.27 -3.71
C TYR A 25 -4.81 -1.22 -4.25
N HIS A 26 -4.25 -0.24 -4.96
CA HIS A 26 -5.00 0.71 -5.77
C HIS A 26 -4.23 1.03 -7.03
N LYS A 27 -4.88 0.96 -8.20
CA LYS A 27 -4.22 1.10 -9.52
C LYS A 27 -3.36 2.37 -9.64
N GLU A 28 -3.89 3.51 -9.20
CA GLU A 28 -3.20 4.81 -9.23
C GLU A 28 -2.44 5.15 -7.95
N GLY A 29 -2.48 4.28 -6.92
CA GLY A 29 -1.80 4.54 -5.66
C GLY A 29 -2.30 5.72 -4.83
N LYS A 30 -3.50 6.27 -5.09
CA LYS A 30 -4.01 7.49 -4.42
C LYS A 30 -4.96 7.24 -3.25
N TRP A 31 -5.69 6.13 -3.26
CA TRP A 31 -6.79 5.88 -2.31
C TRP A 31 -6.75 4.46 -1.77
N PHE A 32 -6.83 4.33 -0.45
CA PHE A 32 -6.81 3.03 0.24
C PHE A 32 -7.77 3.02 1.44
N MET A 33 -8.08 1.83 1.94
CA MET A 33 -8.58 1.68 3.31
C MET A 33 -7.43 1.89 4.30
N PRO A 34 -7.69 2.30 5.56
CA PRO A 34 -6.66 2.40 6.57
C PRO A 34 -5.95 1.07 6.83
N LEU A 35 -4.64 1.14 7.07
CA LEU A 35 -3.87 -0.02 7.52
C LEU A 35 -4.15 -0.31 9.00
N GLU A 36 -4.52 -1.55 9.27
CA GLU A 36 -4.87 -2.02 10.62
C GLU A 36 -3.79 -2.91 11.26
N LEU A 37 -2.95 -3.57 10.45
CA LEU A 37 -1.88 -4.46 10.94
C LEU A 37 -0.53 -4.06 10.33
N PHE A 38 0.53 -4.19 11.13
CA PHE A 38 1.89 -3.78 10.78
C PHE A 38 2.91 -4.93 10.90
N PRO A 39 3.85 -5.07 9.95
CA PRO A 39 4.09 -4.19 8.80
C PRO A 39 2.94 -4.15 7.79
N GLY A 40 2.57 -2.96 7.33
CA GLY A 40 1.42 -2.71 6.46
C GLY A 40 1.85 -2.05 5.16
N ALA A 41 1.28 -2.45 4.04
CA ALA A 41 1.74 -2.02 2.72
C ALA A 41 0.61 -1.54 1.80
N TYR A 42 0.93 -0.49 1.06
CA TYR A 42 0.15 -0.04 -0.08
C TYR A 42 0.88 -0.37 -1.37
N PHE A 43 0.16 -0.94 -2.31
CA PHE A 43 0.63 -1.32 -3.64
C PHE A 43 -0.10 -0.50 -4.70
N ASP A 44 0.59 -0.21 -5.78
CA ASP A 44 0.02 0.28 -7.03
C ASP A 44 0.49 -0.58 -8.20
N GLN A 45 0.20 -0.15 -9.43
CA GLN A 45 0.58 -0.90 -10.62
C GLN A 45 2.10 -0.94 -10.89
N PHE A 46 2.88 -0.06 -10.27
CA PHE A 46 4.33 0.09 -10.53
C PHE A 46 5.20 -0.34 -9.34
N GLY A 47 4.64 -0.46 -8.14
CA GLY A 47 5.42 -0.71 -6.94
C GLY A 47 4.61 -0.71 -5.65
N TYR A 48 5.30 -0.45 -4.55
CA TYR A 48 4.73 -0.46 -3.21
C TYR A 48 5.47 0.44 -2.22
N VAL A 49 4.79 0.78 -1.14
CA VAL A 49 5.38 1.34 0.09
C VAL A 49 5.05 0.41 1.26
N LEU A 50 6.02 0.22 2.16
CA LEU A 50 5.87 -0.60 3.36
C LEU A 50 6.08 0.26 4.60
N PHE A 51 5.06 0.34 5.45
CA PHE A 51 5.13 0.93 6.78
C PHE A 51 5.47 -0.17 7.78
N GLN A 52 6.63 -0.06 8.44
CA GLN A 52 7.07 -1.08 9.39
C GLN A 52 6.24 -1.05 10.67
N LYS A 53 5.92 0.15 11.15
CA LYS A 53 5.16 0.37 12.38
C LYS A 53 3.98 1.30 12.14
N LYS A 54 3.04 1.28 13.09
CA LYS A 54 1.87 2.15 13.07
C LYS A 54 2.26 3.62 13.14
N GLU A 55 3.33 3.94 13.88
CA GLU A 55 3.81 5.31 14.05
C GLU A 55 4.34 5.89 12.74
N ASP A 56 5.07 5.11 11.93
CA ASP A 56 5.56 5.55 10.61
C ASP A 56 4.41 5.93 9.69
N TYR A 57 3.33 5.15 9.76
CA TYR A 57 2.10 5.35 8.99
C TYR A 57 1.34 6.59 9.44
N LEU A 58 1.13 6.77 10.74
CA LEU A 58 0.41 7.93 11.29
C LEU A 58 1.19 9.25 11.13
N ASN A 59 2.52 9.20 11.15
CA ASN A 59 3.38 10.37 11.01
C ASN A 59 3.71 10.75 9.55
N CYS A 60 3.23 9.98 8.57
CA CYS A 60 3.49 10.26 7.17
C CYS A 60 2.64 11.46 6.68
N LYS A 61 3.28 12.61 6.53
CA LYS A 61 2.62 13.89 6.16
C LYS A 61 1.90 13.88 4.80
N GLN A 62 2.29 12.98 3.90
CA GLN A 62 1.63 12.80 2.61
C GLN A 62 0.31 12.01 2.71
N LEU A 63 0.01 11.39 3.86
CA LEU A 63 -1.22 10.66 4.09
C LEU A 63 -2.27 11.55 4.77
N SER A 64 -3.48 11.54 4.22
CA SER A 64 -4.68 12.03 4.92
C SER A 64 -5.52 10.83 5.30
N ILE A 65 -5.50 10.48 6.59
CA ILE A 65 -6.14 9.27 7.14
C ILE A 65 -7.47 9.66 7.78
N ARG A 66 -8.57 9.17 7.21
CA ARG A 66 -9.95 9.24 7.76
C ARG A 66 -10.60 7.86 7.58
N GLU A 67 -11.87 7.81 7.16
CA GLU A 67 -12.54 6.58 6.72
C GLU A 67 -11.79 5.89 5.56
N ARG A 68 -11.18 6.70 4.69
CA ARG A 68 -10.23 6.29 3.66
C ARG A 68 -8.95 7.08 3.80
N VAL A 69 -7.92 6.58 3.14
CA VAL A 69 -6.58 7.17 3.14
C VAL A 69 -6.32 7.76 1.77
N ASN A 70 -6.16 9.08 1.73
CA ASN A 70 -5.62 9.76 0.57
C ASN A 70 -4.10 9.77 0.66
N VAL A 71 -3.42 9.42 -0.43
CA VAL A 71 -1.99 9.62 -0.59
C VAL A 71 -1.79 10.78 -1.57
N ARG A 72 -1.37 11.94 -1.06
CA ARG A 72 -1.21 13.15 -1.88
C ARG A 72 -0.12 12.90 -2.94
N GLY A 73 -0.53 12.87 -4.21
CA GLY A 73 0.37 12.59 -5.34
C GLY A 73 0.60 11.09 -5.62
N GLY A 74 -0.03 10.20 -4.88
CA GLY A 74 0.13 8.75 -5.01
C GLY A 74 1.32 8.19 -4.23
N ILE A 75 1.31 6.88 -3.97
CA ILE A 75 2.38 6.23 -3.18
C ILE A 75 3.76 6.31 -3.83
N SER A 76 3.85 6.51 -5.15
CA SER A 76 5.11 6.71 -5.86
C SER A 76 5.88 7.96 -5.43
N GLY A 77 5.20 8.94 -4.82
CA GLY A 77 5.83 10.14 -4.26
C GLY A 77 6.32 9.98 -2.81
N LEU A 78 6.16 8.81 -2.21
CA LEU A 78 6.60 8.56 -0.83
C LEU A 78 8.10 8.20 -0.81
N PRO A 79 8.88 8.68 0.19
CA PRO A 79 10.32 8.41 0.26
C PRO A 79 10.69 6.92 0.29
N SER A 80 9.83 6.08 0.84
CA SER A 80 10.07 4.62 0.98
C SER A 80 9.44 3.79 -0.14
N TYR A 81 9.03 4.42 -1.24
CA TYR A 81 8.45 3.72 -2.38
C TYR A 81 9.49 2.85 -3.10
N LYS A 82 9.08 1.65 -3.52
CA LYS A 82 9.91 0.69 -4.24
C LYS A 82 9.18 0.21 -5.49
N THR A 83 9.81 0.33 -6.65
CA THR A 83 9.29 -0.21 -7.90
C THR A 83 9.42 -1.73 -7.95
N PHE A 84 8.50 -2.36 -8.67
CA PHE A 84 8.67 -3.75 -9.09
C PHE A 84 9.81 -3.83 -10.12
N ASN A 85 10.74 -4.77 -9.93
CA ASN A 85 11.82 -5.07 -10.89
C ASN A 85 11.38 -6.14 -11.89
#